data_AF-A0A257UYE8-F1
#
_entry.id   AF-A0A257UYE8-F1
#
_cell.length_a   1.000
_cell.length_b   1.000
_cell.length_c   1.000
_cell.angle_alpha   90.00
_cell.angle_beta   90.00
_cell.angle_gamma   90.00
#
_symmetry.space_group_name_H-M   'P 1'
#
loop_
_entity.id
_entity.type
_entity.pdbx_description
1 polymer ?
#
loop_
_entity_poly.entity_id
_entity_poly.type
_entity_poly.pdbx_seq_one_letter_code
_entity_poly.pdbx_strand_id
1 'polypeptide(L)' 'MEINASRDVKPISDFRKDTAGVLKRLKATRQPVLLTQHGRSVAVLLDIEEY' A
#
# COMPACT_ATOMS: atom_id res chain seq x y z
N MET A 1 5.85 -7.23 -11.80
CA MET A 1 5.42 -6.84 -10.45
C MET A 1 4.75 -8.04 -9.82
N GLU A 2 5.33 -8.60 -8.75
CA GLU A 2 4.72 -9.70 -8.00
C GLU A 2 4.06 -9.13 -6.74
N ILE A 3 2.76 -9.35 -6.57
CA ILE A 3 1.99 -8.86 -5.43
C ILE A 3 1.91 -9.96 -4.38
N ASN A 4 2.44 -9.68 -3.18
CA ASN A 4 2.27 -10.54 -2.02
C ASN A 4 1.09 -10.05 -1.18
N ALA A 5 -0.02 -10.78 -1.21
CA ALA A 5 -1.25 -10.39 -0.52
C ALA A 5 -1.06 -10.11 0.98
N SER A 6 -0.20 -10.87 1.67
CA SER A 6 0.01 -10.71 3.12
C SER A 6 0.74 -9.42 3.50
N ARG A 7 1.58 -8.89 2.61
CA ARG A 7 2.43 -7.72 2.87
C ARG A 7 1.90 -6.45 2.20
N ASP A 8 1.35 -6.61 1.01
CA ASP A 8 1.05 -5.51 0.11
C ASP A 8 -0.41 -5.06 0.26
N VAL A 9 -1.31 -5.89 0.81
CA VAL A 9 -2.70 -5.52 1.09
C VAL A 9 -2.83 -4.90 2.48
N LYS A 10 -3.44 -3.71 2.57
CA LYS A 10 -3.73 -3.03 3.84
C LYS A 10 -5.15 -2.47 3.87
N PRO A 11 -5.89 -2.62 4.98
CA PRO A 11 -7.14 -1.89 5.18
C PRO A 11 -6.90 -0.38 5.18
N ILE A 12 -7.83 0.40 4.63
CA ILE A 12 -7.77 1.87 4.64
C ILE A 12 -7.74 2.45 6.06
N SER A 13 -8.33 1.73 7.04
CA SER A 13 -8.25 2.08 8.46
C SER A 13 -6.83 2.02 9.00
N ASP A 14 -6.03 1.07 8.54
CA ASP A 14 -4.66 0.88 8.99
C ASP A 14 -3.73 1.89 8.30
N PHE A 15 -3.98 2.17 7.02
CA PHE A 15 -3.30 3.27 6.33
C PHE A 15 -3.54 4.62 7.02
N ARG A 16 -4.76 4.88 7.50
CA ARG A 16 -5.08 6.10 8.24
C ARG A 16 -4.40 6.17 9.61
N LYS A 17 -4.17 5.04 10.27
CA LYS A 17 -3.48 4.99 11.57
C LYS A 17 -1.98 5.27 11.46
N ASP A 18 -1.34 4.89 10.34
CA ASP A 18 0.10 5.07 10.12
C ASP A 18 0.43 5.43 8.67
N THR A 19 -0.03 6.59 8.22
CA THR A 19 0.21 7.04 6.84
C THR A 19 1.69 7.27 6.57
N ALA A 20 2.41 7.90 7.51
CA ALA A 20 3.82 8.23 7.35
C ALA A 20 4.71 6.98 7.25
N GLY A 21 4.48 5.96 8.09
CA GLY A 21 5.22 4.70 8.02
C GLY A 21 4.95 3.93 6.74
N VAL A 22 3.69 3.93 6.25
CA VAL A 22 3.36 3.33 4.95
C VAL A 22 4.09 4.02 3.80
N LEU A 23 4.06 5.35 3.73
CA LEU A 23 4.75 6.10 2.69
C LEU A 23 6.27 5.94 2.75
N LYS A 24 6.86 5.92 3.95
CA LYS A 24 8.30 5.68 4.13
C LYS A 24 8.70 4.30 3.60
N ARG A 25 7.93 3.25 3.89
CA ARG A 25 8.19 1.90 3.36
C ARG A 25 8.05 1.87 1.84
N LEU A 26 6.98 2.43 1.30
CA LEU A 26 6.72 2.48 -0.14
C LEU A 26 7.89 3.12 -0.90
N LYS A 27 8.39 4.28 -0.43
CA LYS A 27 9.58 4.93 -1.02
C LYS A 27 10.84 4.08 -0.91
N ALA A 28 11.03 3.40 0.22
CA ALA A 28 12.23 2.61 0.48
C ALA A 28 12.27 1.31 -0.34
N THR A 29 11.13 0.62 -0.47
CA THR A 29 11.06 -0.71 -1.09
C THR A 29 10.58 -0.68 -2.53
N ARG A 30 9.98 0.44 -2.99
CA ARG A 30 9.28 0.56 -4.27
C ARG A 30 8.16 -0.49 -4.45
N GLN A 31 7.69 -1.07 -3.35
CA GLN A 31 6.62 -2.07 -3.40
C GLN A 31 5.26 -1.38 -3.34
N PRO A 32 4.31 -1.80 -4.20
CA PRO A 32 2.97 -1.26 -4.20
C PRO A 32 2.24 -1.57 -2.88
N VAL A 33 1.25 -0.74 -2.55
CA VAL A 33 0.31 -1.01 -1.46
C VAL A 33 -1.11 -1.03 -2.01
N LEU A 34 -1.80 -2.15 -1.88
CA LEU A 34 -3.22 -2.26 -2.21
C LEU A 34 -4.04 -1.89 -1.00
N LEU A 35 -4.84 -0.83 -1.13
CA LEU A 35 -5.79 -0.44 -0.09
C LEU A 35 -7.12 -1.16 -0.28
N THR A 36 -7.65 -1.64 0.83
CA THR A 36 -8.98 -2.25 0.88
C THR A 36 -9.94 -1.50 1.78
N GLN A 37 -11.22 -1.52 1.43
CA GLN A 37 -12.31 -1.05 2.27
C GLN A 37 -13.37 -2.15 2.35
N HIS A 38 -13.73 -2.56 3.57
CA HIS A 38 -14.64 -3.70 3.81
C HIS A 38 -14.23 -4.96 3.02
N GLY A 39 -12.92 -5.24 2.93
CA GLY A 39 -12.38 -6.40 2.23
C GLY A 39 -12.33 -6.31 0.70
N ARG A 40 -12.81 -5.22 0.10
CA ARG A 40 -12.74 -4.97 -1.35
C ARG A 40 -11.57 -4.06 -1.68
N SER A 41 -10.82 -4.37 -2.74
CA SER A 41 -9.76 -3.49 -3.25
C SER A 41 -10.36 -2.18 -3.78
N VAL A 42 -9.76 -1.05 -3.42
CA VAL A 42 -10.27 0.29 -3.78
C VAL A 42 -9.22 1.22 -4.37
N ALA A 43 -7.93 1.01 -4.07
CA ALA A 43 -6.85 1.86 -4.58
C ALA A 43 -5.50 1.13 -4.54
N VAL A 44 -4.56 1.58 -5.35
CA VAL A 44 -3.15 1.17 -5.31
C VAL A 44 -2.29 2.41 -5.06
N LEU A 45 -1.40 2.34 -4.08
CA LEU A 45 -0.34 3.34 -3.90
C LEU A 45 0.93 2.80 -4.55
N LEU A 46 1.55 3.66 -5.36
CA LEU A 46 2.80 3.42 -6.06
C LEU A 46 3.77 4.55 -5.76
N ASP A 47 5.07 4.26 -5.83
CA ASP A 47 6.06 5.32 -5.95
C ASP A 47 5.96 5.92 -7.36
N ILE A 48 6.12 7.24 -7.48
CA ILE A 48 5.95 7.93 -8.76
C ILE A 48 7.08 7.59 -9.74
N GLU A 49 8.26 7.21 -9.24
CA GLU A 49 9.39 6.77 -10.08
C GLU A 49 9.16 5.39 -10.70
N GLU A 50 8.11 4.66 -10.28
CA GLU A 50 7.70 3.36 -10.86
C GLU A 50 6.59 3.52 -11.92
N TYR A 51 6.24 4.75 -12.31
CA TYR A 51 5.31 5.07 -13.39
C TYR A 51 6.05 5.63 -14.61
#